data_AF-A0A7G2T806-F1
#
_entry.id   AF-A0A7G2T806-F1
#
_cell.length_a   1.000
_cell.length_b   1.000
_cell.length_c   1.000
_cell.angle_alpha   90.00
_cell.angle_beta   90.00
_cell.angle_gamma   90.00
#
_symmetry.space_group_name_H-M   'P 1'
#
loop_
_entity.id
_entity.type
_entity.pdbx_description
1 polymer ?
#
loop_
_entity_poly.entity_id
_entity_poly.type
_entity_poly.pdbx_seq_one_letter_code
_entity_poly.pdbx_strand_id
1 'polypeptide(L)' 'SVNYEMTNSLADFFVRRTGRLYFNIETVTQYRQQAVQDFINYLDWDEERVAFENKKLDELLYDATHFYESEILS' A
#
# COMPACT_ATOMS: atom_id res chain seq x y z
N SER A 1 12.18 22.20 4.64
CA SER A 1 11.29 22.07 3.47
C SER A 1 10.85 20.63 3.32
N VAL A 2 9.60 20.34 3.71
CA VAL A 2 8.94 19.02 3.71
C VAL A 2 8.38 18.72 2.31
N ASN A 3 9.16 19.01 1.27
CA ASN A 3 8.65 19.09 -0.12
C ASN A 3 9.04 17.89 -1.00
N TYR A 4 9.63 16.84 -0.41
CA TYR A 4 9.94 15.58 -1.11
C TYR A 4 9.41 14.33 -0.38
N GLU A 5 8.73 14.50 0.76
CA GLU A 5 8.28 13.41 1.63
C GLU A 5 6.82 12.97 1.41
N MET A 6 6.07 13.71 0.61
CA MET A 6 4.67 13.38 0.37
C MET A 6 4.53 12.70 -0.98
N THR A 7 4.46 11.35 -0.92
CA THR A 7 3.76 10.41 -1.83
C THR A 7 4.60 9.54 -2.75
N ASN A 8 5.56 8.81 -2.20
CA ASN A 8 6.34 7.80 -2.93
C ASN A 8 6.34 6.46 -2.17
N SER A 9 5.18 5.95 -1.75
CA SER A 9 5.07 4.60 -1.15
C SER A 9 3.79 3.91 -1.57
N LEU A 10 3.80 2.57 -1.57
CA LEU A 10 2.60 1.80 -1.91
C LEU A 10 1.49 2.06 -0.88
N ALA A 11 1.87 2.21 0.39
CA ALA A 11 0.95 2.55 1.47
C ALA A 11 0.25 3.89 1.22
N ASP A 12 0.97 4.94 0.82
CA ASP A 12 0.34 6.23 0.50
C ASP A 12 -0.68 6.09 -0.65
N PHE A 13 -0.31 5.38 -1.71
CA PHE A 13 -1.17 5.19 -2.87
C PHE A 13 -2.47 4.46 -2.50
N PHE A 14 -2.38 3.32 -1.80
CA PHE A 14 -3.54 2.49 -1.48
C PHE A 14 -4.36 3.00 -0.28
N VAL A 15 -3.74 3.69 0.67
CA VAL A 15 -4.41 4.18 1.89
C VAL A 15 -4.91 5.61 1.71
N ARG A 16 -4.06 6.55 1.27
CA ARG A 16 -4.39 7.98 1.28
C ARG A 16 -4.92 8.49 -0.06
N ARG A 17 -4.36 8.04 -1.19
CA ARG A 17 -4.74 8.57 -2.52
C ARG A 17 -5.97 7.89 -3.10
N THR A 18 -6.14 6.59 -2.87
CA THR A 18 -7.26 5.83 -3.40
C THR A 18 -8.27 5.39 -2.34
N GLY A 19 -7.86 5.34 -1.06
CA GLY A 19 -8.68 4.80 0.02
C GLY A 19 -9.03 3.32 -0.12
N ARG A 20 -8.44 2.60 -1.08
CA ARG A 20 -8.78 1.21 -1.40
C ARG A 20 -8.56 0.27 -0.23
N LEU A 21 -7.56 0.54 0.62
CA LEU A 21 -7.31 -0.28 1.80
C LEU A 21 -8.52 -0.33 2.76
N TYR A 22 -9.29 0.76 2.88
CA TYR A 22 -10.45 0.83 3.78
C TYR A 22 -11.77 0.48 3.10
N PHE A 23 -11.93 0.86 1.82
CA PHE A 23 -13.24 0.75 1.15
C PHE A 23 -13.33 -0.37 0.12
N ASN A 24 -12.19 -0.92 -0.32
CA ASN A 24 -12.16 -1.94 -1.37
C ASN A 24 -10.87 -2.78 -1.32
N ILE A 25 -10.64 -3.43 -0.17
CA ILE A 25 -9.37 -4.08 0.18
C ILE A 25 -8.95 -5.17 -0.82
N GLU A 26 -9.90 -5.91 -1.39
CA GLU A 26 -9.65 -6.96 -2.39
C GLU A 26 -8.95 -6.42 -3.65
N THR A 27 -9.24 -5.17 -4.02
CA THR A 27 -8.62 -4.54 -5.19
C THR A 27 -7.17 -4.14 -4.96
N VAL A 28 -6.73 -4.01 -3.71
CA VAL A 28 -5.33 -3.67 -3.39
C VAL A 28 -4.41 -4.75 -3.94
N THR A 29 -4.72 -6.03 -3.72
CA THR A 29 -3.94 -7.16 -4.23
C THR A 29 -3.94 -7.22 -5.75
N GLN A 30 -5.08 -6.90 -6.39
CA GLN A 30 -5.22 -6.90 -7.86
C GLN A 30 -4.36 -5.82 -8.54
N TYR A 31 -4.32 -4.61 -7.98
CA TYR A 31 -3.60 -3.49 -8.58
C TYR A 31 -2.15 -3.35 -8.08
N ARG A 32 -1.76 -4.11 -7.05
CA ARG A 32 -0.43 -4.02 -6.44
C ARG A 32 0.70 -4.18 -7.45
N GLN A 33 0.63 -5.21 -8.28
CA GLN A 33 1.71 -5.49 -9.24
C GLN A 33 1.89 -4.36 -10.25
N GLN A 34 0.79 -3.83 -10.78
CA GLN A 34 0.83 -2.69 -11.70
C GLN A 34 1.39 -1.44 -11.01
N ALA A 35 0.93 -1.15 -9.79
CA ALA A 35 1.46 -0.03 -9.01
C ALA A 35 2.97 -0.17 -8.77
N VAL A 36 3.45 -1.34 -8.34
CA VAL A 36 4.89 -1.58 -8.16
C VAL A 36 5.65 -1.32 -9.45
N GLN A 37 5.16 -1.80 -10.60
CA GLN A 37 5.82 -1.57 -11.88
C GLN A 37 5.89 -0.09 -12.25
N ASP A 38 4.82 0.66 -12.02
CA ASP A 38 4.79 2.10 -12.26
C ASP A 38 5.81 2.81 -11.35
N PHE A 39 5.89 2.43 -10.07
CA PHE A 39 6.86 3.01 -9.14
C PHE A 39 8.31 2.66 -9.49
N ILE A 40 8.58 1.45 -9.97
CA ILE A 40 9.90 1.09 -10.53
C ILE A 40 10.23 2.00 -11.72
N ASN A 41 9.29 2.19 -12.64
CA ASN A 41 9.53 2.95 -13.87
C ASN A 41 9.66 4.46 -13.65
N TYR A 42 8.91 5.03 -12.69
CA TYR A 42 8.85 6.48 -12.46
C TYR A 42 9.79 6.98 -11.35
N LEU A 43 10.14 6.11 -10.40
CA LEU A 43 10.94 6.47 -9.23
C LEU A 43 12.24 5.66 -9.10
N ASP A 44 12.57 4.85 -10.12
CA ASP A 44 13.77 4.02 -10.19
C ASP A 44 13.96 3.12 -8.95
N TRP A 45 12.88 2.50 -8.47
CA TRP A 45 12.97 1.58 -7.33
C TRP A 45 13.77 0.34 -7.68
N ASP A 46 14.73 0.02 -6.80
CA ASP A 46 15.46 -1.25 -6.84
C ASP A 46 14.68 -2.37 -6.14
N GLU A 47 15.22 -3.58 -6.26
CA GLU A 47 14.61 -4.79 -5.68
C GLU A 47 14.46 -4.70 -4.16
N GLU A 48 15.41 -4.09 -3.46
CA GLU A 48 15.37 -3.91 -2.01
C GLU A 48 14.20 -3.00 -1.61
N ARG A 49 14.03 -1.88 -2.32
CA ARG A 49 12.93 -0.95 -2.09
C ARG A 49 11.58 -1.59 -2.39
N VAL A 50 11.48 -2.34 -3.50
CA VAL A 50 10.26 -3.08 -3.86
C VAL A 50 9.90 -4.09 -2.77
N ALA A 51 10.87 -4.86 -2.26
CA ALA A 51 10.63 -5.81 -1.20
C ALA A 51 10.15 -5.13 0.11
N PHE A 52 10.81 -4.04 0.49
CA PHE A 52 10.44 -3.25 1.67
C PHE A 52 9.01 -2.71 1.58
N GLU A 53 8.63 -2.13 0.45
CA GLU A 53 7.30 -1.53 0.24
C GLU A 53 6.19 -2.59 0.19
N ASN A 54 6.44 -3.75 -0.43
CA ASN A 54 5.50 -4.86 -0.42
C ASN A 54 5.27 -5.39 0.99
N LYS A 55 6.34 -5.61 1.76
CA LYS A 55 6.23 -6.05 3.16
C LYS A 55 5.39 -5.08 4.00
N LYS A 56 5.65 -3.78 3.86
CA LYS A 56 4.89 -2.75 4.57
C LYS A 56 3.41 -2.74 4.18
N LEU A 57 3.10 -2.93 2.91
CA LEU A 57 1.73 -3.03 2.45
C LEU A 57 1.04 -4.29 2.98
N ASP A 58 1.75 -5.41 3.08
CA ASP A 58 1.23 -6.65 3.68
C ASP A 58 0.90 -6.49 5.17
N GLU A 59 1.78 -5.85 5.93
CA GLU A 59 1.54 -5.53 7.35
C GLU A 59 0.26 -4.68 7.50
N LEU A 60 0.09 -3.65 6.66
CA LEU A 60 -1.11 -2.80 6.69
C LEU A 60 -2.38 -3.55 6.31
N LEU A 61 -2.31 -4.49 5.36
CA LEU A 61 -3.46 -5.30 4.97
C LEU A 61 -3.84 -6.29 6.07
N TYR A 62 -2.85 -6.93 6.69
CA TYR A 62 -3.06 -7.81 7.83
C TYR A 62 -3.75 -7.06 8.97
N ASP A 63 -3.23 -5.90 9.35
CA ASP A 63 -3.81 -5.08 10.40
C ASP A 63 -5.25 -4.67 10.07
N ALA A 64 -5.50 -4.23 8.82
CA ALA A 64 -6.83 -3.87 8.38
C ALA A 64 -7.81 -5.06 8.46
N THR A 65 -7.47 -6.22 7.91
CA THR A 65 -8.38 -7.38 7.90
C THR A 65 -8.66 -7.93 9.29
N HIS A 66 -7.67 -7.96 10.19
CA HIS A 66 -7.84 -8.45 11.55
C HIS A 66 -8.57 -7.44 12.44
N PHE A 67 -8.36 -6.14 12.23
CA PHE A 67 -9.13 -5.10 12.91
C PHE A 67 -10.62 -5.18 12.55
N TYR A 68 -10.95 -5.25 11.25
CA TYR A 68 -12.35 -5.39 10.82
C TYR A 68 -13.01 -6.68 11.34
N GLU A 69 -12.29 -7.79 11.38
CA GLU A 69 -12.81 -9.03 11.97
C GLU A 69 -13.13 -8.85 13.47
N SER A 70 -12.25 -8.17 14.21
CA SER A 70 -12.48 -7.91 15.64
C SER A 70 -13.66 -6.98 15.92
N GLU A 71 -13.92 -5.97 15.09
CA GLU A 71 -15.05 -5.03 15.27
C GLU A 71 -16.40 -5.60 14.81
N ILE A 72 -16.41 -6.50 13.82
CA ILE A 72 -17.65 -7.18 13.38
C ILE A 72 -18.09 -8.24 14.39
N LEU A 73 -17.13 -8.86 15.11
CA LEU A 73 -17.39 -9.91 16.09
C LEU A 73 -17.57 -9.38 17.54
N SER A 74 -17.41 -8.07 17.77
CA SER A 74 -17.65 -7.38 19.06
C SER A 74 -19.04 -6.75 19.13
#